data_AF-A0A7J6GQ09-F1
#
_entry.id   AF-A0A7J6GQ09-F1
#
_cell.length_a   1.000
_cell.length_b   1.000
_cell.length_c   1.000
_cell.angle_alpha   90.00
_cell.angle_beta   90.00
_cell.angle_gamma   90.00
#
_symmetry.space_group_name_H-M   'P 1'
#
loop_
_entity.id
_entity.type
_entity.pdbx_description
1 polymer ?
#
loop_
_entity_poly.entity_id
_entity_poly.type
_entity_poly.pdbx_seq_one_letter_code
_entity_poly.pdbx_strand_id
1 'polypeptide(L)'
;MVAFTISLENNSCSLTVTAIAIMGSFAFVWMMIFLISFSNLHFPTFSHSPNNLTLFGDAFFSNASIVLTQELNSCSSSSLASFNGVGGALYADPIRFVDSETNDTASFSSVFSFSITPSPFCSPGDGISFLIAPDQDSFSSFKGHIGLPRPFVVKDPFFAVEYDTSFDPLLGDVNGNHIGVDLNSVVSVSSVDLTPKGVNLKSGKTIKTWIEYRNPIKMIRIWVGYSAVRPTNPVLVARLDLSQILKEYMYVGFSSSNGQGSSLHVLDKWRFKIYHGSFTIPLDIVEEGDCFICSPDDEHSATATATATHKSEQEKFVLGVLCLVTLVISVIAIVLVVIFKKIKDRKIVVITNTISTGNTTFGVNPRNQTRLSGTTTFAANPRIQTRSSGTTNFAAERIQANRVPARLSLAEIKSATMCFAPNRIVGEGASATVYKGCLPHGPQVAVKRFQRVSGIGSWRNPFTTEFATMVGCLKHKNLIQLQGWCCEGSELVLVYEYMPNGSLDKILHNKTRSAIVLTWTQRQKIAIGVASALTYLHQDCERQIIHRDVKSCNIMLDENFNAKLGDFGYL
;
A
#
# COMPACT_ATOMS: atom_id res chain seq x y z
N MET A 1 -49.44 85.69 11.65
CA MET A 1 -48.27 86.15 10.87
C MET A 1 -47.68 84.92 10.21
N VAL A 2 -47.61 84.91 8.88
CA VAL A 2 -47.08 83.80 8.08
C VAL A 2 -45.58 83.67 8.30
N ALA A 3 -45.07 82.43 8.44
CA ALA A 3 -43.74 82.05 7.94
C ALA A 3 -43.66 80.52 7.77
N PHE A 4 -43.42 80.07 6.54
CA PHE A 4 -42.99 78.71 6.19
C PHE A 4 -41.51 78.53 6.51
N THR A 5 -41.06 77.33 6.93
CA THR A 5 -39.78 76.75 6.45
C THR A 5 -39.73 75.22 6.59
N ILE A 6 -39.76 74.55 5.43
CA ILE A 6 -39.05 73.35 4.95
C ILE A 6 -38.91 72.09 5.84
N SER A 7 -39.41 71.00 5.25
CA SER A 7 -39.28 69.58 5.60
C SER A 7 -37.85 69.04 5.41
N LEU A 8 -37.42 68.17 6.33
CA LEU A 8 -36.40 67.14 6.09
C LEU A 8 -36.93 65.81 6.64
N GLU A 9 -37.17 64.87 5.73
CA GLU A 9 -37.51 63.47 6.01
C GLU A 9 -36.34 62.76 6.72
N ASN A 10 -36.66 61.97 7.75
CA ASN A 10 -35.72 60.99 8.33
C ASN A 10 -36.25 59.57 8.13
N ASN A 11 -35.66 58.90 7.13
CA ASN A 11 -35.91 57.54 6.70
C ASN A 11 -35.06 56.52 7.52
N SER A 12 -35.12 56.60 8.85
CA SER A 12 -34.15 55.90 9.71
C SER A 12 -34.62 54.53 10.22
N CYS A 13 -35.86 54.12 9.94
CA CYS A 13 -36.43 52.89 10.51
C CYS A 13 -36.54 51.70 9.53
N SER A 14 -36.31 51.92 8.22
CA SER A 14 -36.43 50.86 7.19
C SER A 14 -35.09 50.17 6.85
N LEU A 15 -33.96 50.88 6.97
CA LEU A 15 -32.64 50.31 6.69
C LEU A 15 -32.14 49.32 7.75
N THR A 16 -32.54 49.49 9.01
CA THR A 16 -32.07 48.62 10.10
C THR A 16 -32.74 47.24 10.08
N VAL A 17 -34.01 47.18 9.68
CA VAL A 17 -34.77 45.92 9.59
C VAL A 17 -34.35 45.10 8.37
N THR A 18 -34.03 45.76 7.25
CA THR A 18 -33.52 45.11 6.04
C THR A 18 -32.07 44.62 6.21
N ALA A 19 -31.21 45.39 6.90
CA ALA A 19 -29.84 44.96 7.19
C ALA A 19 -29.78 43.72 8.11
N ILE A 20 -30.64 43.63 9.13
CA ILE A 20 -30.69 42.47 10.05
C ILE A 20 -31.22 41.22 9.33
N ALA A 21 -32.19 41.36 8.42
CA ALA A 21 -32.70 40.25 7.61
C ALA A 21 -31.67 39.72 6.61
N ILE A 22 -30.84 40.60 6.04
CA ILE A 22 -29.75 40.24 5.11
C ILE A 22 -28.59 39.59 5.87
N MET A 23 -28.21 40.08 7.05
CA MET A 23 -27.17 39.42 7.86
C MET A 23 -27.60 38.04 8.38
N GLY A 24 -28.88 37.87 8.72
CA GLY A 24 -29.44 36.57 9.10
C GLY A 24 -29.49 35.55 7.96
N SER A 25 -29.78 36.00 6.73
CA SER A 25 -29.79 35.11 5.55
C SER A 25 -28.39 34.72 5.10
N PHE A 26 -27.40 35.63 5.19
CA PHE A 26 -25.99 35.29 4.94
C PHE A 26 -25.44 34.33 5.98
N ALA A 27 -25.76 34.51 7.27
CA ALA A 27 -25.37 33.57 8.32
C ALA A 27 -25.99 32.18 8.12
N PHE A 28 -27.26 32.11 7.69
CA PHE A 28 -27.93 30.84 7.40
C PHE A 28 -27.34 30.14 6.16
N VAL A 29 -27.02 30.89 5.10
CA VAL A 29 -26.35 30.35 3.91
C VAL A 29 -24.94 29.88 4.25
N TRP A 30 -24.19 30.62 5.07
CA TRP A 30 -22.88 30.17 5.56
C TRP A 30 -22.97 28.93 6.46
N MET A 31 -24.01 28.83 7.30
CA MET A 31 -24.25 27.65 8.12
C MET A 31 -24.65 26.43 7.27
N MET A 32 -25.41 26.63 6.19
CA MET A 32 -25.75 25.58 5.23
C MET A 32 -24.54 25.19 4.38
N ILE A 33 -23.70 26.14 3.95
CA ILE A 33 -22.43 25.86 3.27
C ILE A 33 -21.48 25.12 4.22
N PHE A 34 -21.43 25.50 5.50
CA PHE A 34 -20.66 24.80 6.53
C PHE A 34 -21.20 23.38 6.75
N LEU A 35 -22.52 23.21 6.88
CA LEU A 35 -23.14 21.88 6.99
C LEU A 35 -22.95 21.02 5.73
N ILE A 36 -22.99 21.60 4.53
CA ILE A 36 -22.79 20.89 3.25
C ILE A 36 -21.30 20.55 3.04
N SER A 37 -20.39 21.40 3.54
CA SER A 37 -18.94 21.14 3.53
C SER A 37 -18.54 20.07 4.54
N PHE A 38 -19.30 19.93 5.65
CA PHE A 38 -19.12 18.86 6.63
C PHE A 38 -19.91 17.58 6.33
N SER A 39 -21.03 17.64 5.61
CA SER A 39 -21.78 16.44 5.20
C SER A 39 -21.17 15.73 3.99
N ASN A 40 -20.26 16.40 3.26
CA ASN A 40 -19.45 15.80 2.19
C ASN A 40 -18.01 15.48 2.62
N LEU A 41 -17.66 15.71 3.87
CA LEU A 41 -16.51 15.02 4.46
C LEU A 41 -16.99 13.63 4.84
N HIS A 42 -16.87 12.70 3.90
CA HIS A 42 -16.76 11.29 4.23
C HIS A 42 -15.45 11.13 5.01
N PHE A 43 -15.45 11.53 6.29
CA PHE A 43 -14.50 10.95 7.22
C PHE A 43 -14.82 9.45 7.24
N PRO A 44 -13.84 8.55 7.03
CA PRO A 44 -14.07 7.16 7.37
C PRO A 44 -14.57 7.16 8.80
N THR A 45 -15.75 6.57 9.01
CA THR A 45 -16.29 6.36 10.34
C THR A 45 -15.28 5.52 11.10
N PHE A 46 -14.42 6.17 11.88
CA PHE A 46 -13.61 5.52 12.88
C PHE A 46 -14.59 4.98 13.92
N SER A 47 -14.95 3.71 13.78
CA SER A 47 -15.64 3.00 14.85
C SER A 47 -14.67 2.96 16.02
N HIS A 48 -14.88 3.83 17.02
CA HIS A 48 -14.18 3.71 18.29
C HIS A 48 -14.57 2.35 18.89
N SER A 49 -13.65 1.40 18.79
CA SER A 49 -13.74 0.09 19.42
C SER A 49 -13.49 0.22 20.92
N PRO A 50 -14.12 -0.61 21.76
CA PRO A 50 -13.80 -0.68 23.20
C PRO A 50 -12.36 -1.11 23.50
N ASN A 51 -11.63 -1.61 22.49
CA ASN A 51 -10.20 -1.91 22.57
C ASN A 51 -9.46 -0.80 21.80
N ASN A 52 -8.38 -0.21 22.32
CA ASN A 52 -7.57 0.86 21.70
C ASN A 52 -7.00 0.50 20.31
N LEU A 53 -7.87 0.27 19.32
CA LEU A 53 -7.58 -0.24 18.00
C LEU A 53 -8.37 0.57 16.96
N THR A 54 -7.68 0.89 15.88
CA THR A 54 -8.23 1.59 14.71
C THR A 54 -8.23 0.62 13.53
N LEU A 55 -9.38 0.44 12.87
CA LEU A 55 -9.52 -0.41 11.69
C LEU A 55 -9.53 0.44 10.41
N PHE A 56 -8.98 -0.10 9.33
CA PHE A 56 -8.90 0.54 8.01
C PHE A 56 -9.30 -0.40 6.88
N GLY A 57 -9.75 0.17 5.77
CA GLY A 57 -10.17 -0.59 4.59
C GLY A 57 -11.36 -1.50 4.89
N ASP A 58 -11.29 -2.73 4.44
CA ASP A 58 -12.33 -3.75 4.61
C ASP A 58 -12.37 -4.36 6.01
N ALA A 59 -11.47 -3.94 6.92
CA ALA A 59 -11.34 -4.57 8.22
C ALA A 59 -12.54 -4.28 9.14
N PHE A 60 -13.03 -5.31 9.83
CA PHE A 60 -14.12 -5.19 10.81
C PHE A 60 -13.95 -6.17 11.97
N PHE A 61 -14.54 -5.83 13.11
CA PHE A 61 -14.63 -6.74 14.26
C PHE A 61 -15.66 -7.82 14.01
N SER A 62 -15.27 -9.08 14.22
CA SER A 62 -16.16 -10.23 14.17
C SER A 62 -16.00 -11.04 15.45
N ASN A 63 -16.99 -10.98 16.33
CA ASN A 63 -16.96 -11.57 17.66
C ASN A 63 -15.74 -11.11 18.48
N ALA A 64 -14.73 -11.98 18.63
CA ALA A 64 -13.48 -11.76 19.36
C ALA A 64 -12.24 -11.69 18.44
N SER A 65 -12.43 -11.68 17.12
CA SER A 65 -11.37 -11.60 16.11
C SER A 65 -11.56 -10.35 15.25
N ILE A 66 -10.51 -9.97 14.53
CA ILE A 66 -10.55 -8.92 13.52
C ILE A 66 -10.45 -9.59 12.16
N VAL A 67 -11.46 -9.40 11.32
CA VAL A 67 -11.40 -9.81 9.93
C VAL A 67 -10.79 -8.65 9.16
N LEU A 68 -9.67 -8.86 8.48
CA LEU A 68 -8.94 -7.79 7.81
C LEU A 68 -9.34 -7.61 6.33
N THR A 69 -9.74 -8.68 5.65
CA THR A 69 -10.24 -8.62 4.26
C THR A 69 -11.54 -9.37 4.09
N GLN A 70 -12.30 -9.08 3.04
CA GLN A 70 -13.54 -9.79 2.71
C GLN A 70 -13.34 -10.79 1.56
N GLU A 71 -14.14 -11.85 1.55
CA GLU A 71 -14.16 -12.79 0.44
C GLU A 71 -14.92 -12.22 -0.76
N LEU A 72 -14.28 -12.22 -1.94
CA LEU A 72 -14.91 -11.79 -3.18
C LEU A 72 -15.71 -12.94 -3.84
N ASN A 73 -16.97 -12.68 -4.18
CA ASN A 73 -17.87 -13.63 -4.87
C ASN A 73 -17.53 -13.84 -6.36
N SER A 74 -16.66 -13.01 -6.94
CA SER A 74 -16.15 -13.18 -8.31
C SER A 74 -14.79 -12.50 -8.46
N CYS A 75 -13.86 -13.17 -9.16
CA CYS A 75 -12.52 -12.65 -9.43
C CYS A 75 -12.49 -11.69 -10.63
N SER A 76 -13.64 -11.39 -11.24
CA SER A 76 -13.77 -10.43 -12.33
C SER A 76 -14.15 -9.04 -11.78
N SER A 77 -13.21 -8.32 -11.17
CA SER A 77 -13.38 -6.88 -10.93
C SER A 77 -12.31 -6.10 -11.69
N SER A 78 -12.64 -5.77 -12.93
CA SER A 78 -12.00 -4.73 -13.75
C SER A 78 -12.33 -3.31 -13.27
N SER A 79 -12.74 -3.12 -12.01
CA SER A 79 -13.02 -1.78 -11.46
C SER A 79 -11.78 -1.23 -10.78
N LEU A 80 -11.09 -0.37 -11.51
CA LEU A 80 -9.92 0.43 -11.14
C LEU A 80 -10.17 1.42 -9.94
N ALA A 81 -11.27 1.28 -9.19
CA ALA A 81 -11.76 2.28 -8.24
C ALA A 81 -12.36 1.71 -6.93
N SER A 82 -12.27 0.40 -6.68
CA SER A 82 -12.80 -0.18 -5.44
C SER A 82 -11.65 -0.70 -4.57
N PHE A 83 -11.49 -0.11 -3.39
CA PHE A 83 -10.56 -0.51 -2.33
C PHE A 83 -10.86 -1.91 -1.73
N ASN A 84 -11.86 -2.61 -2.28
CA ASN A 84 -12.20 -3.96 -1.87
C ASN A 84 -10.99 -4.90 -2.03
N GLY A 85 -10.76 -5.67 -0.98
CA GLY A 85 -9.67 -6.62 -0.81
C GLY A 85 -8.44 -6.07 -0.11
N VAL A 86 -8.55 -5.01 0.70
CA VAL A 86 -7.46 -4.50 1.55
C VAL A 86 -8.03 -4.08 2.89
N GLY A 87 -7.38 -4.46 3.98
CA GLY A 87 -7.70 -3.89 5.29
C GLY A 87 -6.63 -4.11 6.33
N GLY A 88 -6.70 -3.30 7.37
CA GLY A 88 -5.68 -3.20 8.41
C GLY A 88 -6.27 -2.94 9.78
N ALA A 89 -5.48 -3.26 10.80
CA ALA A 89 -5.82 -3.04 12.20
C ALA A 89 -4.60 -2.48 12.93
N LEU A 90 -4.76 -1.35 13.58
CA LEU A 90 -3.69 -0.54 14.15
C LEU A 90 -3.93 -0.31 15.63
N TYR A 91 -2.88 -0.31 16.45
CA TYR A 91 -2.97 0.22 17.81
C TYR A 91 -3.10 1.75 17.81
N ALA A 92 -4.14 2.27 18.48
CA ALA A 92 -4.58 3.65 18.32
C ALA A 92 -3.52 4.70 18.69
N ASP A 93 -2.68 4.40 19.68
CA ASP A 93 -1.66 5.30 20.19
C ASP A 93 -0.26 4.91 19.67
N PRO A 94 0.57 5.86 19.22
CA PRO A 94 1.92 5.54 18.78
C PRO A 94 2.81 5.14 19.97
N ILE A 95 3.66 4.14 19.75
CA ILE A 95 4.56 3.57 20.77
C ILE A 95 5.95 4.17 20.62
N ARG A 96 6.62 4.47 21.74
CA ARG A 96 7.97 5.05 21.75
C ARG A 96 9.03 3.97 21.47
N PHE A 97 9.66 3.97 20.29
CA PHE A 97 10.70 3.00 19.90
C PHE A 97 12.13 3.50 20.10
N VAL A 98 12.36 4.81 20.11
CA VAL A 98 13.68 5.37 20.36
C VAL A 98 13.59 6.28 21.56
N ASP A 99 14.52 6.15 22.50
CA ASP A 99 14.62 7.08 23.61
C ASP A 99 15.38 8.34 23.16
N SER A 100 14.70 9.50 23.21
CA SER A 100 15.26 10.78 22.74
C SER A 100 16.40 11.35 23.58
N GLU A 101 16.56 10.90 24.83
CA GLU A 101 17.64 11.36 25.71
C GLU A 101 18.94 10.56 25.47
N THR A 102 18.80 9.24 25.30
CA THR A 102 19.93 8.30 25.16
C THR A 102 20.21 7.90 23.71
N ASN A 103 19.28 8.19 22.79
CA ASN A 103 19.25 7.69 21.42
C ASN A 103 19.30 6.14 21.34
N ASP A 104 18.82 5.46 22.38
CA ASP A 104 18.75 3.99 22.41
C ASP A 104 17.47 3.49 21.73
N THR A 105 17.62 2.46 20.91
CA THR A 105 16.51 1.82 20.20
C THR A 105 15.96 0.66 21.03
N ALA A 106 14.64 0.61 21.20
CA ALA A 106 13.98 -0.42 21.98
C ALA A 106 14.09 -1.80 21.33
N SER A 107 14.10 -2.82 22.19
CA SER A 107 13.80 -4.21 21.79
C SER A 107 12.29 -4.43 21.87
N PHE A 108 11.75 -5.40 21.14
CA PHE A 108 10.31 -5.69 21.20
C PHE A 108 9.99 -7.17 20.97
N SER A 109 8.81 -7.56 21.41
CA SER A 109 8.21 -8.85 21.05
C SER A 109 6.76 -8.68 20.63
N SER A 110 6.33 -9.45 19.63
CA SER A 110 4.94 -9.58 19.23
C SER A 110 4.54 -11.05 19.19
N VAL A 111 3.37 -11.38 19.73
CA VAL A 111 2.81 -12.72 19.64
C VAL A 111 1.38 -12.58 19.17
N PHE A 112 1.04 -13.25 18.09
CA PHE A 112 -0.31 -13.21 17.56
C PHE A 112 -0.71 -14.53 16.90
N SER A 113 -2.01 -14.69 16.75
CA SER A 113 -2.63 -15.82 16.07
C SER A 113 -3.50 -15.30 14.93
N PHE A 114 -3.38 -15.91 13.76
CA PHE A 114 -4.15 -15.54 12.58
C PHE A 114 -4.50 -16.77 11.74
N SER A 115 -5.45 -16.62 10.81
CA SER A 115 -5.74 -17.64 9.79
C SER A 115 -5.94 -17.00 8.42
N ILE A 116 -5.57 -17.74 7.38
CA ILE A 116 -5.80 -17.36 5.99
C ILE A 116 -6.58 -18.48 5.31
N THR A 117 -7.80 -18.17 4.88
CA THR A 117 -8.69 -19.12 4.22
C THR A 117 -8.91 -18.67 2.77
N PRO A 118 -8.31 -19.36 1.78
CA PRO A 118 -8.54 -19.03 0.37
C PRO A 118 -10.00 -19.19 -0.02
N SER A 119 -10.48 -18.30 -0.89
CA SER A 119 -11.78 -18.48 -1.53
C SER A 119 -11.75 -19.73 -2.41
N PRO A 120 -12.85 -20.52 -2.49
CA PRO A 120 -12.94 -21.64 -3.42
C PRO A 120 -13.06 -21.18 -4.88
N PHE A 121 -13.29 -19.88 -5.12
CA PHE A 121 -13.57 -19.34 -6.45
C PHE A 121 -12.38 -18.63 -7.11
N CYS A 122 -11.39 -18.18 -6.33
CA CYS A 122 -10.24 -17.42 -6.81
C CYS A 122 -8.92 -18.05 -6.37
N SER A 123 -7.82 -17.64 -7.02
CA SER A 123 -6.49 -17.94 -6.50
C SER A 123 -6.28 -17.30 -5.12
N PRO A 124 -5.54 -17.96 -4.21
CA PRO A 124 -5.13 -17.36 -2.95
C PRO A 124 -4.17 -16.19 -3.20
N GLY A 125 -4.23 -15.18 -2.35
CA GLY A 125 -3.37 -14.01 -2.38
C GLY A 125 -3.94 -12.88 -1.50
N ASP A 126 -3.16 -11.88 -1.10
CA ASP A 126 -1.69 -11.82 -1.13
C ASP A 126 -1.10 -12.20 0.23
N GLY A 127 -1.76 -11.89 1.35
CA GLY A 127 -1.32 -12.33 2.68
C GLY A 127 -1.66 -11.36 3.79
N ILE A 128 -0.98 -11.53 4.94
CA ILE A 128 -1.03 -10.65 6.11
C ILE A 128 0.37 -10.20 6.51
N SER A 129 0.53 -8.98 7.00
CA SER A 129 1.79 -8.43 7.51
C SER A 129 1.60 -7.85 8.91
N PHE A 130 2.58 -8.06 9.78
CA PHE A 130 2.77 -7.26 10.99
C PHE A 130 3.61 -6.03 10.61
N LEU A 131 3.11 -4.84 10.88
CA LEU A 131 3.65 -3.58 10.36
C LEU A 131 3.97 -2.60 11.51
N ILE A 132 5.15 -1.99 11.45
CA ILE A 132 5.57 -0.86 12.26
C ILE A 132 5.87 0.31 11.31
N ALA A 133 5.12 1.40 11.43
CA ALA A 133 5.21 2.54 10.52
C ALA A 133 5.01 3.88 11.28
N PRO A 134 5.43 5.03 10.72
CA PRO A 134 5.46 6.29 11.47
C PRO A 134 4.11 7.02 11.49
N ASP A 135 3.19 6.66 10.60
CA ASP A 135 1.88 7.30 10.47
C ASP A 135 0.77 6.26 10.21
N GLN A 136 -0.47 6.69 10.44
CA GLN A 136 -1.65 5.84 10.22
C GLN A 136 -1.95 5.65 8.73
N ASP A 137 -1.55 6.62 7.89
CA ASP A 137 -1.76 6.60 6.44
C ASP A 137 -0.91 5.52 5.75
N SER A 138 0.19 5.09 6.38
CA SER A 138 1.03 3.96 5.97
C SER A 138 0.26 2.64 6.02
N PHE A 139 -0.76 2.54 6.88
CA PHE A 139 -1.67 1.40 6.94
C PHE A 139 -2.82 1.52 5.93
N SER A 140 -2.89 2.61 5.15
CA SER A 140 -3.99 2.91 4.25
C SER A 140 -3.70 2.62 2.77
N SER A 141 -4.68 1.97 2.13
CA SER A 141 -5.04 2.11 0.71
C SER A 141 -4.20 1.43 -0.39
N PHE A 142 -3.18 0.63 -0.09
CA PHE A 142 -2.47 -0.11 -1.16
C PHE A 142 -3.10 -1.48 -1.45
N LYS A 143 -3.60 -1.63 -2.68
CA LYS A 143 -4.00 -2.92 -3.23
C LYS A 143 -2.77 -3.67 -3.76
N GLY A 144 -2.51 -4.85 -3.20
CA GLY A 144 -1.36 -5.73 -3.53
C GLY A 144 -0.14 -5.53 -2.64
N HIS A 145 0.79 -6.51 -2.66
CA HIS A 145 1.94 -6.60 -1.74
C HIS A 145 1.49 -6.64 -0.27
N ILE A 146 0.44 -7.41 0.02
CA ILE A 146 -0.02 -7.66 1.40
C ILE A 146 -0.46 -6.36 2.14
N GLY A 147 -0.76 -5.30 1.38
CA GLY A 147 -1.17 -4.01 1.92
C GLY A 147 -0.02 -3.18 2.52
N LEU A 148 1.23 -3.48 2.15
CA LEU A 148 2.41 -2.74 2.60
C LEU A 148 2.56 -1.37 1.90
N PRO A 149 3.15 -0.36 2.59
CA PRO A 149 3.45 0.93 1.98
C PRO A 149 4.39 0.80 0.78
N ARG A 150 4.09 1.46 -0.34
CA ARG A 150 5.04 1.53 -1.46
C ARG A 150 6.06 2.66 -1.26
N PRO A 151 7.37 2.42 -1.49
CA PRO A 151 8.42 3.42 -1.28
C PRO A 151 8.28 4.69 -2.13
N PHE A 152 7.50 4.63 -3.22
CA PHE A 152 7.27 5.76 -4.12
C PHE A 152 6.09 6.65 -3.69
N VAL A 153 5.26 6.18 -2.75
CA VAL A 153 4.05 6.89 -2.29
C VAL A 153 4.23 7.35 -0.83
N VAL A 154 4.81 6.51 0.02
CA VAL A 154 5.15 6.86 1.40
C VAL A 154 6.66 7.09 1.49
N LYS A 155 7.07 8.31 1.85
CA LYS A 155 8.50 8.69 1.96
C LYS A 155 9.16 8.16 3.24
N ASP A 156 8.36 7.71 4.19
CA ASP A 156 8.82 7.40 5.53
C ASP A 156 9.10 5.90 5.72
N PRO A 157 10.16 5.56 6.48
CA PRO A 157 10.61 4.19 6.64
C PRO A 157 9.61 3.35 7.44
N PHE A 158 9.40 2.11 7.00
CA PHE A 158 8.61 1.12 7.72
C PHE A 158 9.40 -0.18 7.94
N PHE A 159 8.97 -0.95 8.93
CA PHE A 159 9.40 -2.32 9.17
C PHE A 159 8.17 -3.23 9.09
N ALA A 160 8.28 -4.35 8.36
CA ALA A 160 7.22 -5.35 8.38
C ALA A 160 7.76 -6.79 8.47
N VAL A 161 6.90 -7.67 8.95
CA VAL A 161 7.05 -9.12 8.82
C VAL A 161 5.85 -9.62 8.03
N GLU A 162 6.09 -10.06 6.81
CA GLU A 162 5.07 -10.55 5.89
C GLU A 162 4.88 -12.08 6.00
N TYR A 163 3.64 -12.51 5.82
CA TYR A 163 3.23 -13.90 5.70
C TYR A 163 2.56 -14.05 4.33
N ASP A 164 3.39 -14.29 3.32
CA ASP A 164 3.01 -14.20 1.92
C ASP A 164 2.50 -15.55 1.38
N THR A 165 1.35 -15.46 0.71
CA THR A 165 0.65 -16.59 0.09
C THR A 165 0.75 -16.60 -1.44
N SER A 166 1.26 -15.51 -2.01
CA SER A 166 1.54 -15.27 -3.43
C SER A 166 3.02 -15.51 -3.73
N PHE A 167 3.33 -15.87 -4.98
CA PHE A 167 4.70 -16.04 -5.44
C PHE A 167 4.95 -15.07 -6.59
N ASP A 168 5.69 -14.01 -6.31
CA ASP A 168 6.26 -13.09 -7.29
C ASP A 168 7.80 -13.20 -7.30
N PRO A 169 8.38 -13.91 -8.28
CA PRO A 169 9.84 -14.00 -8.41
C PRO A 169 10.53 -12.65 -8.66
N LEU A 170 9.77 -11.60 -9.04
CA LEU A 170 10.29 -10.25 -9.25
C LEU A 170 10.52 -9.50 -7.92
N LEU A 171 9.84 -9.93 -6.85
CA LEU A 171 10.04 -9.44 -5.48
C LEU A 171 11.06 -10.25 -4.70
N GLY A 172 11.58 -11.35 -5.28
CA GLY A 172 12.55 -12.22 -4.63
C GLY A 172 11.90 -13.27 -3.72
N ASP A 173 10.60 -13.50 -3.86
CA ASP A 173 9.86 -14.50 -3.10
C ASP A 173 10.51 -15.88 -3.26
N VAL A 174 10.58 -16.62 -2.16
CA VAL A 174 11.13 -17.98 -2.18
C VAL A 174 10.12 -19.00 -2.71
N ASN A 175 8.83 -18.76 -2.45
CA ASN A 175 7.65 -19.47 -2.98
C ASN A 175 6.35 -18.77 -2.52
N GLY A 176 5.18 -19.35 -2.81
CA GLY A 176 3.88 -18.81 -2.36
C GLY A 176 3.43 -19.29 -0.97
N ASN A 177 4.36 -19.52 -0.06
CA ASN A 177 4.12 -19.98 1.31
C ASN A 177 5.33 -19.63 2.19
N HIS A 178 5.61 -18.35 2.35
CA HIS A 178 6.85 -17.90 2.99
C HIS A 178 6.60 -16.82 4.06
N ILE A 179 7.59 -16.66 4.93
CA ILE A 179 7.69 -15.49 5.83
C ILE A 179 8.81 -14.62 5.33
N GLY A 180 8.56 -13.32 5.28
CA GLY A 180 9.50 -12.30 4.88
C GLY A 180 9.72 -11.25 5.97
N VAL A 181 10.84 -10.54 5.89
CA VAL A 181 11.15 -9.38 6.73
C VAL A 181 11.46 -8.22 5.82
N ASP A 182 10.70 -7.15 5.93
CA ASP A 182 10.71 -6.03 5.01
C ASP A 182 11.18 -4.76 5.70
N LEU A 183 12.07 -4.04 5.02
CA LEU A 183 12.58 -2.75 5.48
C LEU A 183 12.39 -1.72 4.37
N ASN A 184 11.41 -0.84 4.53
CA ASN A 184 11.13 0.25 3.60
C ASN A 184 10.99 -0.20 2.12
N SER A 185 10.59 -1.45 1.89
CA SER A 185 10.51 -2.10 0.59
C SER A 185 9.67 -3.35 0.74
N VAL A 186 8.91 -3.72 -0.29
CA VAL A 186 8.18 -5.00 -0.41
C VAL A 186 9.08 -6.17 -0.81
N VAL A 187 10.38 -5.91 -0.95
CA VAL A 187 11.39 -6.95 -1.22
C VAL A 187 12.02 -7.34 0.10
N SER A 188 11.73 -8.57 0.51
CA SER A 188 12.21 -9.16 1.74
C SER A 188 13.73 -9.14 1.86
N VAL A 189 14.20 -8.63 2.99
CA VAL A 189 15.61 -8.61 3.36
C VAL A 189 16.12 -9.97 3.81
N SER A 190 15.19 -10.77 4.31
CA SER A 190 15.38 -12.16 4.72
C SER A 190 14.03 -12.84 4.60
N SER A 191 13.98 -13.99 3.93
CA SER A 191 12.76 -14.77 3.77
C SER A 191 13.02 -16.26 4.01
N VAL A 192 11.96 -17.00 4.37
CA VAL A 192 12.04 -18.45 4.60
C VAL A 192 10.80 -19.18 4.08
N ASP A 193 11.05 -20.29 3.39
CA ASP A 193 10.02 -21.23 2.96
C ASP A 193 9.45 -22.00 4.18
N LEU A 194 8.12 -21.95 4.36
CA LEU A 194 7.42 -22.64 5.43
C LEU A 194 7.05 -24.10 5.12
N THR A 195 7.09 -24.52 3.86
CA THR A 195 6.72 -25.87 3.44
C THR A 195 7.59 -26.94 4.14
N PRO A 196 8.93 -26.83 4.21
CA PRO A 196 9.76 -27.76 4.98
C PRO A 196 9.53 -27.69 6.50
N LYS A 197 8.89 -26.63 6.99
CA LYS A 197 8.55 -26.43 8.41
C LYS A 197 7.18 -27.00 8.77
N GLY A 198 6.47 -27.57 7.80
CA GLY A 198 5.16 -28.19 8.00
C GLY A 198 4.04 -27.17 8.24
N VAL A 199 4.25 -25.89 7.90
CA VAL A 199 3.26 -24.83 8.02
C VAL A 199 2.81 -24.40 6.63
N ASN A 200 1.50 -24.42 6.42
CA ASN A 200 0.83 -23.92 5.22
C ASN A 200 -0.05 -22.73 5.61
N LEU A 201 0.34 -21.54 5.14
CA LEU A 201 -0.37 -20.30 5.39
C LEU A 201 -1.83 -20.37 4.89
N LYS A 202 -2.05 -21.05 3.76
CA LYS A 202 -3.34 -21.16 3.06
C LYS A 202 -4.27 -22.24 3.62
N SER A 203 -3.99 -22.75 4.81
CA SER A 203 -4.66 -23.93 5.36
C SER A 203 -6.02 -23.65 6.03
N GLY A 204 -6.35 -22.38 6.29
CA GLY A 204 -7.49 -21.99 7.12
C GLY A 204 -7.36 -22.34 8.61
N LYS A 205 -6.28 -23.04 9.01
CA LYS A 205 -5.99 -23.31 10.43
C LYS A 205 -5.43 -22.06 11.09
N THR A 206 -5.72 -21.89 12.39
CA THR A 206 -5.08 -20.86 13.20
C THR A 206 -3.58 -21.12 13.32
N ILE A 207 -2.80 -20.16 12.86
CA ILE A 207 -1.34 -20.13 12.92
C ILE A 207 -0.96 -19.14 14.01
N LYS A 208 -0.12 -19.59 14.94
CA LYS A 208 0.46 -18.73 15.98
C LYS A 208 1.90 -18.39 15.59
N THR A 209 2.26 -17.13 15.78
CA THR A 209 3.59 -16.62 15.48
C THR A 209 4.15 -15.79 16.62
N TRP A 210 5.46 -15.82 16.76
CA TRP A 210 6.23 -15.08 17.75
C TRP A 210 7.33 -14.32 17.02
N ILE A 211 7.37 -13.02 17.18
CA ILE A 211 8.41 -12.13 16.66
C ILE A 211 9.17 -11.60 17.86
N GLU A 212 10.49 -11.70 17.84
CA GLU A 212 11.37 -11.07 18.81
C GLU A 212 12.46 -10.28 18.11
N TYR A 213 12.60 -9.01 18.46
CA TYR A 213 13.71 -8.17 18.06
C TYR A 213 14.54 -7.77 19.27
N ARG A 214 15.85 -8.02 19.21
CA ARG A 214 16.83 -7.61 20.23
C ARG A 214 17.78 -6.58 19.66
N ASN A 215 17.64 -5.33 20.09
CA ASN A 215 18.50 -4.22 19.68
C ASN A 215 19.99 -4.42 20.04
N PRO A 216 20.38 -4.90 21.25
CA PRO A 216 21.82 -5.02 21.60
C PRO A 216 22.63 -5.94 20.69
N ILE A 217 21.98 -6.93 20.06
CA ILE A 217 22.60 -7.88 19.14
C ILE A 217 22.11 -7.73 17.70
N LYS A 218 21.30 -6.69 17.43
CA LYS A 218 20.73 -6.35 16.12
C LYS A 218 20.13 -7.57 15.43
N MET A 219 19.23 -8.28 16.11
CA MET A 219 18.74 -9.58 15.65
C MET A 219 17.25 -9.74 15.82
N ILE A 220 16.59 -10.18 14.74
CA ILE A 220 15.22 -10.67 14.77
C ILE A 220 15.19 -12.20 14.81
N ARG A 221 14.21 -12.75 15.50
CA ARG A 221 13.85 -14.18 15.45
C ARG A 221 12.35 -14.30 15.30
N ILE A 222 11.94 -15.23 14.43
CA ILE A 222 10.54 -15.50 14.16
C ILE A 222 10.29 -16.99 14.31
N TRP A 223 9.26 -17.34 15.07
CA TRP A 223 8.73 -18.69 15.22
C TRP A 223 7.32 -18.73 14.68
N VAL A 224 6.92 -19.86 14.10
CA VAL A 224 5.56 -20.05 13.61
C VAL A 224 5.14 -21.50 13.79
N GLY A 225 3.86 -21.75 14.06
CA GLY A 225 3.32 -23.10 14.15
C GLY A 225 1.82 -23.13 14.42
N TYR A 226 1.25 -24.33 14.43
CA TYR A 226 -0.16 -24.57 14.78
C TYR A 226 -0.38 -24.82 16.27
N SER A 227 0.69 -24.96 17.07
CA SER A 227 0.61 -25.22 18.51
C SER A 227 0.45 -23.92 19.30
N ALA A 228 -0.20 -23.99 20.46
CA ALA A 228 -0.22 -22.89 21.42
C ALA A 228 1.17 -22.60 22.01
N VAL A 229 2.05 -23.61 22.04
CA VAL A 229 3.41 -23.54 22.59
C VAL A 229 4.39 -23.13 21.49
N ARG A 230 5.29 -22.20 21.83
CA ARG A 230 6.33 -21.72 20.92
C ARG A 230 7.29 -22.88 20.54
N PRO A 231 7.56 -23.11 19.24
CA PRO A 231 8.56 -24.07 18.81
C PRO A 231 9.94 -23.80 19.41
N THR A 232 10.76 -24.86 19.56
CA THR A 232 12.13 -24.74 20.10
C THR A 232 13.05 -23.91 19.21
N ASN A 233 12.94 -24.09 17.89
CA ASN A 233 13.78 -23.42 16.92
C ASN A 233 12.98 -22.37 16.12
N PRO A 234 13.52 -21.15 15.94
CA PRO A 234 12.91 -20.16 15.05
C PRO A 234 12.95 -20.66 13.60
N VAL A 235 11.94 -20.26 12.82
CA VAL A 235 11.93 -20.51 11.37
C VAL A 235 12.78 -19.49 10.62
N LEU A 236 12.89 -18.26 11.14
CA LEU A 236 13.71 -17.20 10.56
C LEU A 236 14.57 -16.55 11.65
N VAL A 237 15.85 -16.36 11.35
CA VAL A 237 16.79 -15.59 12.18
C VAL A 237 17.57 -14.67 11.25
N ALA A 238 17.50 -13.37 11.48
CA ALA A 238 18.21 -12.39 10.67
C ALA A 238 18.88 -11.34 11.54
N ARG A 239 20.10 -10.93 11.16
CA ARG A 239 20.78 -9.78 11.75
C ARG A 239 20.35 -8.53 11.01
N LEU A 240 19.70 -7.62 11.71
CA LEU A 240 19.14 -6.40 11.17
C LEU A 240 19.19 -5.27 12.20
N ASP A 241 19.61 -4.10 11.73
CA ASP A 241 19.70 -2.90 12.56
C ASP A 241 18.49 -2.00 12.29
N LEU A 242 17.54 -1.99 13.22
CA LEU A 242 16.33 -1.17 13.12
C LEU A 242 16.54 0.27 13.60
N SER A 243 17.71 0.63 14.13
CA SER A 243 17.98 1.99 14.64
C SER A 243 17.91 3.07 13.55
N GLN A 244 18.11 2.68 12.29
CA GLN A 244 18.03 3.57 11.13
C GLN A 244 16.59 3.67 10.56
N ILE A 245 15.69 2.80 11.01
CA ILE A 245 14.31 2.67 10.50
C ILE A 245 13.31 3.22 11.51
N LEU A 246 13.49 2.87 12.78
CA LEU A 246 12.57 3.26 13.86
C LEU A 246 12.79 4.72 14.24
N LYS A 247 11.69 5.48 14.28
CA LYS A 247 11.65 6.84 14.83
C LYS A 247 11.29 6.79 16.31
N GLU A 248 11.34 7.95 16.98
CA GLU A 248 10.97 8.08 18.39
C GLU A 248 9.60 7.46 18.67
N TYR A 249 8.58 7.81 17.87
CA TYR A 249 7.24 7.26 17.97
C TYR A 249 6.85 6.58 16.66
N MET A 250 6.34 5.36 16.75
CA MET A 250 5.83 4.59 15.61
C MET A 250 4.53 3.89 15.99
N TYR A 251 3.68 3.72 15.00
CA TYR A 251 2.47 2.93 15.06
C TYR A 251 2.75 1.44 14.82
N VAL A 252 1.98 0.57 15.47
CA VAL A 252 2.12 -0.88 15.35
C VAL A 252 0.76 -1.48 15.00
N GLY A 253 0.73 -2.39 14.03
CA GLY A 253 -0.52 -3.03 13.62
C GLY A 253 -0.32 -4.12 12.58
N PHE A 254 -1.36 -4.34 11.80
CA PHE A 254 -1.43 -5.31 10.74
C PHE A 254 -1.99 -4.69 9.47
N SER A 255 -1.50 -5.17 8.34
CA SER A 255 -2.07 -4.91 7.02
C SER A 255 -2.27 -6.22 6.28
N SER A 256 -3.26 -6.28 5.41
CA SER A 256 -3.52 -7.43 4.57
C SER A 256 -4.16 -7.01 3.26
N SER A 257 -3.92 -7.79 2.22
CA SER A 257 -4.53 -7.57 0.92
C SER A 257 -4.87 -8.89 0.26
N ASN A 258 -5.88 -8.87 -0.59
CA ASN A 258 -6.20 -9.94 -1.51
C ASN A 258 -5.39 -9.90 -2.81
N GLY A 259 -4.70 -8.79 -3.09
CA GLY A 259 -3.97 -8.63 -4.33
C GLY A 259 -4.86 -8.85 -5.56
N GLN A 260 -4.45 -9.81 -6.40
CA GLN A 260 -5.22 -10.30 -7.54
C GLN A 260 -6.09 -11.53 -7.22
N GLY A 261 -5.96 -12.08 -6.02
CA GLY A 261 -6.67 -13.27 -5.53
C GLY A 261 -7.88 -12.93 -4.65
N SER A 262 -8.28 -13.92 -3.85
CA SER A 262 -9.30 -13.76 -2.79
C SER A 262 -9.03 -14.75 -1.66
N SER A 263 -8.98 -14.25 -0.43
CA SER A 263 -8.72 -14.97 0.80
C SER A 263 -9.28 -14.19 1.99
N LEU A 264 -9.81 -14.91 2.97
CA LEU A 264 -10.23 -14.33 4.24
C LEU A 264 -9.03 -14.30 5.19
N HIS A 265 -8.59 -13.11 5.60
CA HIS A 265 -7.52 -12.92 6.60
C HIS A 265 -8.15 -12.57 7.95
N VAL A 266 -7.94 -13.40 8.98
CA VAL A 266 -8.50 -13.20 10.31
C VAL A 266 -7.38 -13.15 11.34
N LEU A 267 -7.37 -12.10 12.18
CA LEU A 267 -6.49 -11.94 13.33
C LEU A 267 -7.27 -12.27 14.61
N ASP A 268 -6.87 -13.32 15.32
CA ASP A 268 -7.61 -13.85 16.48
C ASP A 268 -7.13 -13.30 17.82
N LYS A 269 -5.82 -13.30 18.05
CA LYS A 269 -5.19 -12.83 19.30
C LYS A 269 -3.96 -12.03 18.97
N TRP A 270 -3.69 -10.97 19.72
CA TRP A 270 -2.50 -10.16 19.54
C TRP A 270 -2.01 -9.57 20.86
N ARG A 271 -0.72 -9.73 21.10
CA ARG A 271 0.03 -9.13 22.20
C ARG A 271 1.32 -8.53 21.65
N PHE A 272 1.63 -7.31 22.05
CA PHE A 272 2.88 -6.63 21.72
C PHE A 272 3.52 -6.11 23.01
N LYS A 273 4.85 -6.16 23.10
CA LYS A 273 5.61 -5.62 24.24
C LYS A 273 6.87 -4.94 23.74
N ILE A 274 7.20 -3.82 24.38
CA ILE A 274 8.41 -3.04 24.11
C ILE A 274 9.31 -3.02 25.35
N TYR A 275 10.62 -3.02 25.13
CA TYR A 275 11.64 -3.11 26.17
C TYR A 275 12.72 -2.06 25.92
N HIS A 276 12.90 -1.16 26.88
CA HIS A 276 13.94 -0.13 26.86
C HIS A 276 15.17 -0.55 27.67
N GLY A 277 16.37 -0.25 27.18
CA GLY A 277 17.63 -0.58 27.84
C GLY A 277 18.17 -1.98 27.53
N SER A 278 19.36 -2.28 28.05
CA SER A 278 20.07 -3.55 27.82
C SER A 278 19.45 -4.69 28.61
N PHE A 279 18.41 -5.32 28.05
CA PHE A 279 17.77 -6.51 28.61
C PHE A 279 18.60 -7.77 28.34
N THR A 280 19.16 -8.35 29.40
CA THR A 280 19.86 -9.65 29.38
C THR A 280 18.95 -10.85 29.62
N ILE A 281 17.71 -10.63 30.07
CA ILE A 281 16.73 -11.68 30.38
C ILE A 281 16.09 -12.21 29.05
N PRO A 282 15.75 -13.50 28.95
CA PRO A 282 14.85 -14.01 27.89
C PRO A 282 13.55 -13.19 27.87
N LEU A 283 13.12 -12.68 26.71
CA LEU A 283 11.85 -11.91 26.59
C LEU A 283 10.64 -12.77 27.02
N ASP A 284 10.87 -14.07 27.06
CA ASP A 284 10.05 -15.21 27.45
C ASP A 284 9.56 -15.15 28.90
N ILE A 285 10.26 -14.47 29.82
CA ILE A 285 10.04 -14.56 31.28
C ILE A 285 9.16 -13.40 31.81
N VAL A 286 8.92 -12.35 31.03
CA VAL A 286 8.10 -11.20 31.46
C VAL A 286 6.64 -11.48 31.09
N GLU A 287 5.95 -12.31 31.87
CA GLU A 287 4.55 -12.70 31.60
C GLU A 287 3.48 -11.69 32.05
N GLU A 288 3.82 -10.58 32.73
CA GLU A 288 2.84 -9.54 33.04
C GLU A 288 2.96 -8.35 32.08
N GLY A 289 1.86 -7.95 31.45
CA GLY A 289 1.77 -6.78 30.58
C GLY A 289 0.52 -6.83 29.68
N ASP A 290 -0.03 -5.65 29.40
CA ASP A 290 -1.34 -5.45 28.78
C ASP A 290 -1.52 -6.25 27.49
N CYS A 291 -2.56 -7.08 27.47
CA CYS A 291 -2.95 -7.83 26.29
C CYS A 291 -3.90 -6.98 25.43
N PHE A 292 -3.50 -6.69 24.20
CA PHE A 292 -4.30 -5.86 23.28
C PHE A 292 -5.53 -6.60 22.72
N ILE A 293 -5.48 -7.94 22.63
CA ILE A 293 -6.63 -8.83 22.34
C ILE A 293 -6.48 -10.14 23.13
N CYS A 294 -7.14 -10.25 24.29
CA CYS A 294 -7.28 -11.50 25.05
C CYS A 294 -8.75 -11.75 25.43
N SER A 295 -9.21 -12.99 25.29
CA SER A 295 -10.46 -13.45 25.90
C SER A 295 -10.22 -13.73 27.39
N PRO A 296 -11.18 -13.48 28.30
CA PRO A 296 -10.97 -13.53 29.76
C PRO A 296 -10.70 -14.91 30.38
N ASP A 297 -10.46 -15.98 29.62
CA ASP A 297 -10.59 -17.34 30.15
C ASP A 297 -9.27 -17.99 30.64
N ASP A 298 -8.13 -17.28 30.66
CA ASP A 298 -6.84 -17.87 31.06
C ASP A 298 -6.05 -17.03 32.09
N GLU A 299 -6.71 -16.45 33.10
CA GLU A 299 -6.00 -15.91 34.28
C GLU A 299 -6.45 -16.62 35.57
N HIS A 300 -5.53 -17.41 36.15
CA HIS A 300 -5.58 -17.78 37.55
C HIS A 300 -4.32 -17.30 38.25
N SER A 301 -4.56 -16.53 39.32
CA SER A 301 -3.68 -16.34 40.48
C SER A 301 -2.48 -15.39 40.30
N ALA A 302 -2.65 -14.13 40.68
CA ALA A 302 -2.05 -13.62 41.92
C ALA A 302 -2.51 -12.18 42.24
N THR A 303 -2.62 -11.93 43.53
CA THR A 303 -3.08 -10.70 44.18
C THR A 303 -1.92 -9.73 44.34
N ALA A 304 -2.07 -8.45 43.98
CA ALA A 304 -1.50 -7.33 44.75
C ALA A 304 -1.99 -5.96 44.27
N THR A 305 -2.56 -5.25 45.23
CA THR A 305 -2.85 -3.81 45.30
C THR A 305 -1.73 -2.88 44.84
N ALA A 306 -2.06 -1.88 44.02
CA ALA A 306 -1.36 -0.59 44.03
C ALA A 306 -2.30 0.55 43.61
N THR A 307 -2.57 1.42 44.58
CA THR A 307 -3.19 2.74 44.46
C THR A 307 -2.32 3.71 43.66
N ALA A 308 -2.86 4.35 42.62
CA ALA A 308 -2.25 5.53 42.00
C ALA A 308 -3.31 6.53 41.48
N THR A 309 -3.57 7.54 42.33
CA THR A 309 -3.76 8.96 41.98
C THR A 309 -4.48 9.32 40.66
N HIS A 310 -5.81 9.43 40.73
CA HIS A 310 -6.66 10.16 39.78
C HIS A 310 -6.41 11.68 39.88
N LYS A 311 -5.81 12.30 38.87
CA LYS A 311 -5.77 13.77 38.77
C LYS A 311 -5.84 14.33 37.33
N SER A 312 -6.59 13.70 36.43
CA SER A 312 -6.88 14.26 35.08
C SER A 312 -8.34 14.16 34.62
N GLU A 313 -9.26 13.68 35.47
CA GLU A 313 -10.67 13.47 35.08
C GLU A 313 -11.60 14.64 35.47
N GLN A 314 -11.23 15.47 36.45
CA GLN A 314 -12.08 16.58 36.90
C GLN A 314 -12.14 17.76 35.90
N GLU A 315 -11.09 18.00 35.11
CA GLU A 315 -11.06 19.13 34.18
C GLU A 315 -11.94 18.91 32.94
N LYS A 316 -12.10 17.65 32.50
CA LYS A 316 -12.95 17.28 31.36
C LYS A 316 -14.45 17.33 31.71
N PHE A 317 -14.80 16.97 32.94
CA PHE A 317 -16.20 17.00 33.41
C PHE A 317 -16.74 18.44 33.52
N VAL A 318 -15.90 19.38 33.97
CA VAL A 318 -16.28 20.80 34.10
C VAL A 318 -16.57 21.44 32.73
N LEU A 319 -15.76 21.10 31.71
CA LEU A 319 -15.96 21.62 30.36
C LEU A 319 -17.23 21.05 29.69
N GLY A 320 -17.51 19.76 29.91
CA GLY A 320 -18.73 19.11 29.41
C GLY A 320 -20.01 19.68 30.02
N VAL A 321 -20.01 19.94 31.34
CA VAL A 321 -21.16 20.57 32.03
C VAL A 321 -21.36 22.01 31.54
N LEU A 322 -20.29 22.76 31.30
CA LEU A 322 -20.39 24.13 30.78
C LEU A 322 -21.01 24.16 29.38
N CYS A 323 -20.61 23.24 28.48
CA CYS A 323 -21.24 23.09 27.17
C CYS A 323 -22.74 22.74 27.27
N LEU A 324 -23.12 21.81 28.16
CA LEU A 324 -24.52 21.43 28.34
C LEU A 324 -25.38 22.62 28.84
N VAL A 325 -24.86 23.41 29.78
CA VAL A 325 -25.54 24.60 30.28
C VAL A 325 -25.74 25.63 29.17
N THR A 326 -24.72 25.87 28.33
CA THR A 326 -24.86 26.80 27.19
C THR A 326 -25.89 26.31 26.17
N LEU A 327 -25.94 25.02 25.89
CA LEU A 327 -26.94 24.41 25.01
C LEU A 327 -28.35 24.65 25.55
N VAL A 328 -28.58 24.37 26.83
CA VAL A 328 -29.90 24.56 27.47
C VAL A 328 -30.34 26.02 27.43
N ILE A 329 -29.43 26.96 27.71
CA ILE A 329 -29.72 28.40 27.65
C ILE A 329 -30.10 28.83 26.22
N SER A 330 -29.40 28.33 25.20
CA SER A 330 -29.70 28.64 23.80
C SER A 330 -31.08 28.12 23.37
N VAL A 331 -31.47 26.91 23.80
CA VAL A 331 -32.79 26.35 23.51
C VAL A 331 -33.88 27.17 24.19
N ILE A 332 -33.69 27.57 25.44
CA ILE A 332 -34.64 28.43 26.16
C ILE A 332 -34.82 29.77 25.43
N ALA A 333 -33.73 30.39 24.97
CA ALA A 333 -33.79 31.65 24.23
C ALA A 333 -34.61 31.51 22.93
N ILE A 334 -34.40 30.42 22.17
CA ILE A 334 -35.17 30.12 20.95
C ILE A 334 -36.66 29.95 21.27
N VAL A 335 -36.99 29.20 22.32
CA VAL A 335 -38.38 29.00 22.76
C VAL A 335 -39.03 30.33 23.15
N LEU A 336 -38.32 31.20 23.87
CA LEU A 336 -38.81 32.54 24.23
C LEU A 336 -39.07 33.40 23.00
N VAL A 337 -38.19 33.37 21.98
CA VAL A 337 -38.40 34.10 20.72
C VAL A 337 -39.65 33.56 19.99
N VAL A 338 -39.85 32.24 19.95
CA VAL A 338 -41.03 31.63 19.33
C VAL A 338 -42.31 32.01 20.09
N ILE A 339 -42.29 32.01 21.42
CA ILE A 339 -43.42 32.44 22.26
C ILE A 339 -43.71 33.93 22.01
N PHE A 340 -42.68 34.78 21.98
CA PHE A 340 -42.84 36.21 21.76
C PHE A 340 -43.42 36.51 20.37
N LYS A 341 -42.97 35.77 19.35
CA LYS A 341 -43.52 35.83 17.99
C LYS A 341 -44.99 35.38 17.96
N LYS A 342 -45.33 34.27 18.63
CA LYS A 342 -46.72 33.80 18.78
C LYS A 342 -47.62 34.80 19.52
N ILE A 343 -47.11 35.50 20.54
CA ILE A 343 -47.87 36.52 21.27
C ILE A 343 -48.10 37.77 20.40
N LYS A 344 -47.09 38.16 19.61
CA LYS A 344 -47.21 39.27 18.65
C LYS A 344 -48.23 38.94 17.55
N ASP A 345 -48.20 37.72 17.03
CA ASP A 345 -49.12 37.25 15.97
C ASP A 345 -50.55 37.08 16.50
N ARG A 346 -50.74 36.72 17.79
CA ARG A 346 -52.07 36.65 18.43
C ARG A 346 -52.72 38.01 18.68
N LYS A 347 -51.95 39.11 18.75
CA LYS A 347 -52.51 40.47 18.84
C LYS A 347 -53.03 41.00 17.49
N ILE A 348 -52.69 40.36 16.37
CA ILE A 348 -53.06 40.79 15.01
C ILE A 348 -54.35 40.09 14.52
N VAL A 349 -54.75 38.96 15.10
CA VAL A 349 -55.91 38.16 14.64
C VAL A 349 -57.24 38.50 15.35
N VAL A 350 -57.24 39.32 16.42
CA VAL A 350 -58.48 39.73 17.12
C VAL A 350 -59.21 40.90 16.42
N ILE A 351 -58.61 41.52 15.40
CA ILE A 351 -59.22 42.61 14.62
C ILE A 351 -59.34 42.18 13.15
N THR A 352 -60.05 41.09 12.84
CA THR A 352 -60.67 40.91 11.52
C THR A 352 -61.71 39.79 11.56
N ASN A 353 -62.97 40.20 11.43
CA ASN A 353 -64.07 39.49 10.77
C ASN A 353 -64.81 38.37 11.52
N THR A 354 -65.73 38.85 12.36
CA THR A 354 -67.19 38.73 12.19
C THR A 354 -67.70 38.18 10.83
N ILE A 355 -68.76 37.35 10.92
CA ILE A 355 -69.90 37.12 9.99
C ILE A 355 -69.92 35.80 9.15
N SER A 356 -71.00 35.05 9.41
CA SER A 356 -71.81 34.13 8.57
C SER A 356 -71.53 32.61 8.55
N THR A 357 -72.28 31.94 9.44
CA THR A 357 -73.21 30.79 9.25
C THR A 357 -73.30 30.05 7.90
N GLY A 358 -73.30 28.71 7.98
CA GLY A 358 -74.10 27.84 7.08
C GLY A 358 -73.56 26.42 6.82
N ASN A 359 -74.17 25.41 7.47
CA ASN A 359 -74.53 24.02 7.06
C ASN A 359 -74.02 23.47 5.68
N THR A 360 -73.72 22.19 5.40
CA THR A 360 -74.17 20.85 5.88
C THR A 360 -73.39 19.72 5.14
N THR A 361 -73.38 18.51 5.73
CA THR A 361 -73.41 17.12 5.15
C THR A 361 -72.28 16.47 4.31
N PHE A 362 -71.84 15.31 4.84
CA PHE A 362 -71.59 13.95 4.27
C PHE A 362 -70.95 13.71 2.87
N GLY A 363 -69.99 12.78 2.85
CA GLY A 363 -69.64 11.97 1.66
C GLY A 363 -68.35 11.14 1.82
N VAL A 364 -68.46 9.81 1.84
CA VAL A 364 -67.38 8.81 1.85
C VAL A 364 -67.23 8.20 0.45
N ASN A 365 -65.99 7.99 -0.05
CA ASN A 365 -65.61 6.81 -0.86
C ASN A 365 -64.06 6.70 -1.09
N PRO A 366 -63.45 5.49 -1.12
CA PRO A 366 -62.05 5.26 -1.50
C PRO A 366 -61.87 4.33 -2.72
N ARG A 367 -60.78 4.51 -3.50
CA ARG A 367 -60.21 3.62 -4.55
C ARG A 367 -58.76 4.06 -4.82
N ASN A 368 -57.75 3.28 -5.24
CA ASN A 368 -57.63 1.90 -5.73
C ASN A 368 -56.13 1.47 -5.69
N GLN A 369 -55.88 0.16 -5.60
CA GLN A 369 -54.65 -0.54 -6.00
C GLN A 369 -54.66 -0.87 -7.50
N THR A 370 -53.48 -1.08 -8.11
CA THR A 370 -53.21 -2.25 -8.98
C THR A 370 -51.72 -2.50 -9.25
N ARG A 371 -51.43 -3.79 -9.45
CA ARG A 371 -50.17 -4.52 -9.66
C ARG A 371 -50.04 -4.94 -11.12
N LEU A 372 -48.84 -5.18 -11.65
CA LEU A 372 -48.60 -6.19 -12.71
C LEU A 372 -47.11 -6.55 -12.86
N SER A 373 -46.86 -7.85 -13.07
CA SER A 373 -45.58 -8.49 -13.40
C SER A 373 -45.63 -9.05 -14.83
N GLY A 374 -44.49 -9.17 -15.50
CA GLY A 374 -44.33 -9.91 -16.75
C GLY A 374 -42.89 -10.42 -16.91
N THR A 375 -42.76 -11.68 -17.35
CA THR A 375 -41.51 -12.43 -17.57
C THR A 375 -41.45 -12.85 -19.04
N THR A 376 -40.26 -12.93 -19.65
CA THR A 376 -40.06 -13.60 -20.95
C THR A 376 -38.68 -14.25 -21.04
N THR A 377 -38.68 -15.49 -21.53
CA THR A 377 -37.59 -16.44 -21.84
C THR A 377 -36.96 -16.21 -23.23
N PHE A 378 -35.69 -16.60 -23.47
CA PHE A 378 -35.20 -17.17 -24.74
C PHE A 378 -33.94 -18.05 -24.57
N ALA A 379 -33.75 -18.97 -25.53
CA ALA A 379 -32.99 -20.23 -25.48
C ALA A 379 -31.55 -20.19 -26.05
N ALA A 380 -30.78 -21.27 -25.84
CA ALA A 380 -29.42 -21.49 -26.38
C ALA A 380 -29.17 -22.95 -26.80
N ASN A 381 -28.40 -23.18 -27.90
CA ASN A 381 -27.35 -24.23 -28.14
C ASN A 381 -26.97 -24.34 -29.65
N PRO A 382 -25.92 -25.10 -30.10
CA PRO A 382 -24.54 -25.30 -29.59
C PRO A 382 -23.41 -25.45 -30.68
N ARG A 383 -22.16 -25.64 -30.20
CA ARG A 383 -21.02 -26.49 -30.71
C ARG A 383 -20.15 -26.03 -31.90
N ILE A 384 -18.81 -26.05 -31.71
CA ILE A 384 -17.79 -26.70 -32.60
C ILE A 384 -16.56 -27.17 -31.79
N GLN A 385 -16.01 -28.35 -32.16
CA GLN A 385 -14.84 -29.08 -31.64
C GLN A 385 -13.48 -28.56 -32.19
N THR A 386 -12.36 -28.85 -31.52
CA THR A 386 -11.07 -29.16 -32.19
C THR A 386 -10.20 -30.13 -31.38
N ARG A 387 -9.24 -30.75 -32.08
CA ARG A 387 -8.69 -32.10 -31.91
C ARG A 387 -7.16 -32.06 -31.67
N SER A 388 -6.70 -33.08 -30.95
CA SER A 388 -5.39 -33.77 -31.01
C SER A 388 -4.08 -33.02 -30.74
N SER A 389 -3.46 -33.52 -29.67
CA SER A 389 -2.05 -33.52 -29.28
C SER A 389 -1.13 -34.24 -30.28
N GLY A 390 0.05 -33.66 -30.49
CA GLY A 390 1.20 -34.25 -31.16
C GLY A 390 2.49 -33.76 -30.51
N THR A 391 3.29 -34.70 -30.02
CA THR A 391 4.54 -34.49 -29.26
C THR A 391 5.76 -34.56 -30.20
N THR A 392 6.84 -33.87 -29.82
CA THR A 392 8.27 -34.05 -30.15
C THR A 392 8.93 -33.04 -31.10
N ASN A 393 9.75 -32.15 -30.52
CA ASN A 393 11.13 -31.80 -30.93
C ASN A 393 11.72 -30.71 -29.98
N PHE A 394 12.29 -31.13 -28.84
CA PHE A 394 12.56 -30.24 -27.69
C PHE A 394 13.96 -29.60 -27.59
N ALA A 395 14.87 -29.75 -28.57
CA ALA A 395 16.26 -29.29 -28.40
C ALA A 395 16.72 -28.15 -29.34
N ALA A 396 16.07 -27.93 -30.49
CA ALA A 396 16.56 -26.99 -31.51
C ALA A 396 15.75 -25.66 -31.60
N GLU A 397 14.68 -25.51 -30.81
CA GLU A 397 13.73 -24.40 -30.93
C GLU A 397 13.84 -23.38 -29.79
N ARG A 398 14.97 -23.33 -29.09
CA ARG A 398 15.12 -22.50 -27.87
C ARG A 398 15.44 -21.02 -28.11
N ILE A 399 15.70 -20.59 -29.35
CA ILE A 399 16.14 -19.20 -29.62
C ILE A 399 15.44 -18.63 -30.86
N GLN A 400 14.12 -18.47 -30.81
CA GLN A 400 13.45 -17.39 -31.55
C GLN A 400 12.10 -17.00 -30.91
N ALA A 401 11.94 -15.69 -30.69
CA ALA A 401 10.72 -14.93 -30.46
C ALA A 401 9.67 -15.51 -29.48
N ASN A 402 9.87 -15.37 -28.16
CA ASN A 402 8.85 -14.85 -27.20
C ASN A 402 9.19 -15.00 -25.69
N ARG A 403 10.35 -15.51 -25.29
CA ARG A 403 10.51 -16.00 -23.90
C ARG A 403 11.19 -15.02 -22.95
N VAL A 404 10.74 -15.10 -21.71
CA VAL A 404 11.34 -14.59 -20.46
C VAL A 404 12.87 -14.77 -20.48
N PRO A 405 13.66 -13.83 -19.94
CA PRO A 405 15.12 -13.94 -19.89
C PRO A 405 15.58 -15.29 -19.31
N ALA A 406 16.42 -16.01 -20.05
CA ALA A 406 16.85 -17.35 -19.65
C ALA A 406 17.93 -17.32 -18.57
N ARG A 407 17.86 -18.24 -17.60
CA ARG A 407 18.99 -18.50 -16.69
C ARG A 407 20.08 -19.25 -17.45
N LEU A 408 21.28 -18.69 -17.46
CA LEU A 408 22.48 -19.24 -18.12
C LEU A 408 23.49 -19.68 -17.06
N SER A 409 24.20 -20.77 -17.34
CA SER A 409 25.27 -21.25 -16.47
C SER A 409 26.53 -20.39 -16.60
N LEU A 410 27.37 -20.36 -15.56
CA LEU A 410 28.64 -19.64 -15.61
C LEU A 410 29.58 -20.23 -16.67
N ALA A 411 29.48 -21.53 -16.95
CA ALA A 411 30.23 -22.19 -18.01
C ALA A 411 29.86 -21.63 -19.40
N GLU A 412 28.56 -21.44 -19.67
CA GLU A 412 28.09 -20.83 -20.91
C GLU A 412 28.56 -19.37 -21.04
N ILE A 413 28.47 -18.59 -19.96
CA ILE A 413 28.94 -17.19 -19.93
C ILE A 413 30.44 -17.11 -20.18
N LYS A 414 31.24 -17.96 -19.51
CA LYS A 414 32.69 -18.02 -19.71
C LYS A 414 33.04 -18.46 -21.14
N SER A 415 32.35 -19.45 -21.69
CA SER A 415 32.53 -19.85 -23.09
C SER A 415 32.24 -18.69 -24.04
N ALA A 416 31.11 -18.01 -23.85
CA ALA A 416 30.67 -16.91 -24.70
C ALA A 416 31.60 -15.69 -24.68
N THR A 417 32.28 -15.44 -23.55
CA THR A 417 33.17 -14.28 -23.34
C THR A 417 34.66 -14.60 -23.45
N MET A 418 35.02 -15.84 -23.80
CA MET A 418 36.41 -16.36 -23.73
C MET A 418 37.04 -16.12 -22.35
N CYS A 419 36.33 -16.56 -21.31
CA CYS A 419 36.68 -16.40 -19.90
C CYS A 419 36.85 -14.94 -19.47
N PHE A 420 35.93 -14.05 -19.90
CA PHE A 420 36.00 -12.62 -19.63
C PHE A 420 37.30 -11.98 -20.14
N ALA A 421 37.70 -12.30 -21.38
CA ALA A 421 38.95 -11.80 -21.95
C ALA A 421 38.95 -10.25 -22.05
N PRO A 422 40.04 -9.57 -21.64
CA PRO A 422 40.11 -8.09 -21.68
C PRO A 422 39.91 -7.49 -23.07
N ASN A 423 40.32 -8.20 -24.14
CA ASN A 423 40.12 -7.76 -25.53
C ASN A 423 38.66 -7.83 -26.01
N ARG A 424 37.74 -8.34 -25.17
CA ARG A 424 36.29 -8.35 -25.43
C ARG A 424 35.54 -7.24 -24.68
N ILE A 425 36.22 -6.41 -23.88
CA ILE A 425 35.56 -5.32 -23.15
C ILE A 425 35.05 -4.27 -24.14
N VAL A 426 33.76 -3.92 -24.03
CA VAL A 426 33.11 -2.89 -24.86
C VAL A 426 32.68 -1.66 -24.06
N GLY A 427 32.63 -1.79 -22.72
CA GLY A 427 32.39 -0.71 -21.79
C GLY A 427 32.82 -1.12 -20.38
N GLU A 428 33.31 -0.17 -19.61
CA GLU A 428 33.71 -0.37 -18.22
C GLU A 428 33.21 0.82 -17.40
N GLY A 429 32.53 0.55 -16.30
CA GLY A 429 31.99 1.54 -15.38
C GLY A 429 32.27 1.17 -13.93
N ALA A 430 31.84 2.03 -13.01
CA ALA A 430 32.08 1.86 -11.58
C ALA A 430 31.44 0.59 -10.99
N SER A 431 30.31 0.14 -11.55
CA SER A 431 29.53 -0.98 -11.03
C SER A 431 29.70 -2.29 -11.82
N ALA A 432 30.10 -2.21 -13.09
CA ALA A 432 30.14 -3.36 -13.98
C ALA A 432 31.10 -3.18 -15.16
N THR A 433 31.57 -4.30 -15.68
CA THR A 433 32.31 -4.39 -16.94
C THR A 433 31.45 -5.12 -17.97
N VAL A 434 31.33 -4.56 -19.17
CA VAL A 434 30.55 -5.12 -20.28
C VAL A 434 31.47 -5.75 -21.30
N TYR A 435 31.25 -7.03 -21.58
CA TYR A 435 32.01 -7.82 -22.55
C TYR A 435 31.15 -8.12 -23.78
N LYS A 436 31.76 -8.11 -24.96
CA LYS A 436 31.17 -8.70 -26.16
C LYS A 436 31.27 -10.22 -26.07
N GLY A 437 30.12 -10.90 -26.14
CA GLY A 437 30.03 -12.36 -26.14
C GLY A 437 29.32 -12.93 -27.36
N CYS A 438 29.41 -14.25 -27.53
CA CYS A 438 28.62 -15.02 -28.49
C CYS A 438 28.12 -16.29 -27.80
N LEU A 439 26.80 -16.42 -27.60
CA LEU A 439 26.23 -17.63 -27.02
C LEU A 439 26.35 -18.80 -28.02
N PRO A 440 26.46 -20.06 -27.56
CA PRO A 440 26.50 -21.23 -28.44
C PRO A 440 25.26 -21.27 -29.34
N HIS A 441 25.46 -21.29 -30.67
CA HIS A 441 24.39 -21.25 -31.67
C HIS A 441 23.42 -20.05 -31.57
N GLY A 442 23.84 -18.96 -30.92
CA GLY A 442 23.03 -17.76 -30.69
C GLY A 442 23.62 -16.47 -31.28
N PRO A 443 22.89 -15.35 -31.20
CA PRO A 443 23.37 -14.04 -31.68
C PRO A 443 24.52 -13.50 -30.82
N GLN A 444 25.17 -12.44 -31.31
CA GLN A 444 26.11 -11.66 -30.49
C GLN A 444 25.36 -11.01 -29.30
N VAL A 445 26.01 -11.02 -28.14
CA VAL A 445 25.45 -10.51 -26.89
C VAL A 445 26.39 -9.52 -26.19
N ALA A 446 25.81 -8.64 -25.38
CA ALA A 446 26.52 -7.81 -24.43
C ALA A 446 26.38 -8.41 -23.02
N VAL A 447 27.49 -8.85 -22.45
CA VAL A 447 27.56 -9.52 -21.14
C VAL A 447 28.03 -8.51 -20.10
N LYS A 448 27.08 -7.98 -19.31
CA LYS A 448 27.35 -7.03 -18.21
C LYS A 448 27.64 -7.82 -16.94
N ARG A 449 28.91 -7.86 -16.55
CA ARG A 449 29.41 -8.53 -15.34
C ARG A 449 29.59 -7.49 -14.24
N PHE A 450 28.90 -7.67 -13.11
CA PHE A 450 28.94 -6.72 -12.01
C PHE A 450 30.16 -6.98 -11.12
N GLN A 451 30.72 -5.90 -10.57
CA GLN A 451 31.86 -6.00 -9.67
C GLN A 451 31.45 -6.67 -8.35
N ARG A 452 32.42 -7.35 -7.75
CA ARG A 452 32.23 -8.13 -6.52
C ARG A 452 32.03 -7.18 -5.33
N VAL A 453 30.80 -7.07 -4.83
CA VAL A 453 30.54 -6.29 -3.61
C VAL A 453 31.06 -7.10 -2.42
N SER A 454 32.23 -6.71 -1.92
CA SER A 454 32.85 -7.31 -0.73
C SER A 454 32.28 -6.62 0.51
N GLY A 455 31.04 -6.94 0.87
CA GLY A 455 30.40 -6.37 2.06
C GLY A 455 28.97 -6.89 2.25
N ILE A 456 28.71 -7.52 3.40
CA ILE A 456 27.36 -7.80 3.88
C ILE A 456 26.74 -6.44 4.23
N GLY A 457 25.91 -5.88 3.35
CA GLY A 457 25.22 -4.61 3.63
C GLY A 457 24.93 -3.66 2.46
N SER A 458 25.21 -4.01 1.19
CA SER A 458 24.80 -3.12 0.08
C SER A 458 23.37 -3.42 -0.38
N TRP A 459 22.41 -2.81 0.31
CA TRP A 459 20.97 -2.75 -0.02
C TRP A 459 20.66 -2.16 -1.41
N ARG A 460 21.69 -1.68 -2.12
CA ARG A 460 21.66 -1.19 -3.51
C ARG A 460 22.72 -1.94 -4.30
N ASN A 461 22.41 -3.14 -4.78
CA ASN A 461 23.24 -3.80 -5.77
C ASN A 461 22.73 -3.40 -7.17
N PRO A 462 23.52 -2.70 -7.99
CA PRO A 462 23.12 -2.34 -9.35
C PRO A 462 22.65 -3.54 -10.18
N PHE A 463 23.17 -4.74 -9.89
CA PHE A 463 22.69 -5.98 -10.50
C PHE A 463 21.23 -6.27 -10.15
N THR A 464 20.86 -6.25 -8.86
CA THR A 464 19.51 -6.63 -8.43
C THR A 464 18.47 -5.63 -8.92
N THR A 465 18.78 -4.34 -8.87
CA THR A 465 17.91 -3.26 -9.37
C THR A 465 17.66 -3.41 -10.87
N GLU A 466 18.73 -3.56 -11.65
CA GLU A 466 18.63 -3.68 -13.11
C GLU A 466 17.97 -5.01 -13.51
N PHE A 467 18.32 -6.11 -12.84
CA PHE A 467 17.71 -7.42 -13.06
C PHE A 467 16.20 -7.39 -12.79
N ALA A 468 15.76 -6.95 -11.61
CA ALA A 468 14.34 -6.93 -11.23
C ALA A 468 13.50 -6.07 -12.18
N THR A 469 14.06 -4.95 -12.63
CA THR A 469 13.42 -4.08 -13.63
C THR A 469 13.26 -4.78 -14.97
N MET A 470 14.32 -5.43 -15.45
CA MET A 470 14.36 -5.98 -16.80
C MET A 470 13.67 -7.34 -16.94
N VAL A 471 13.57 -8.13 -15.86
CA VAL A 471 12.83 -9.42 -15.84
C VAL A 471 11.33 -9.22 -15.84
N GLY A 472 10.83 -8.03 -15.44
CA GLY A 472 9.43 -7.61 -15.62
C GLY A 472 8.96 -7.54 -17.08
N CYS A 473 9.75 -8.07 -18.03
CA CYS A 473 9.43 -8.20 -19.44
C CYS A 473 9.09 -6.85 -20.09
N LEU A 474 9.90 -5.82 -19.79
CA LEU A 474 9.88 -4.56 -20.55
C LEU A 474 10.12 -4.88 -22.02
N LYS A 475 9.05 -4.76 -22.83
CA LYS A 475 9.03 -5.15 -24.23
C LYS A 475 8.71 -3.94 -25.09
N HIS A 476 9.76 -3.26 -25.52
CA HIS A 476 9.64 -2.11 -26.41
C HIS A 476 10.82 -2.04 -27.38
N LYS A 477 10.55 -1.69 -28.65
CA LYS A 477 11.55 -1.68 -29.72
C LYS A 477 12.74 -0.73 -29.47
N ASN A 478 12.54 0.30 -28.65
CA ASN A 478 13.54 1.28 -28.27
C ASN A 478 14.08 1.08 -26.84
N LEU A 479 13.88 -0.10 -26.24
CA LEU A 479 14.58 -0.53 -25.02
C LEU A 479 15.54 -1.66 -25.38
N ILE A 480 16.69 -1.73 -24.69
CA ILE A 480 17.60 -2.86 -24.83
C ILE A 480 16.96 -4.08 -24.18
N GLN A 481 16.86 -5.18 -24.91
CA GLN A 481 16.25 -6.40 -24.41
C GLN A 481 17.23 -7.24 -23.59
N LEU A 482 16.84 -7.60 -22.37
CA LEU A 482 17.50 -8.63 -21.57
C LEU A 482 17.19 -10.00 -22.17
N GLN A 483 18.23 -10.76 -22.52
CA GLN A 483 18.14 -12.10 -23.09
C GLN A 483 18.34 -13.20 -22.05
N GLY A 484 19.16 -12.94 -21.03
CA GLY A 484 19.43 -13.91 -19.98
C GLY A 484 20.23 -13.34 -18.81
N TRP A 485 20.47 -14.19 -17.82
CA TRP A 485 21.14 -13.82 -16.58
C TRP A 485 21.88 -15.01 -15.97
N CYS A 486 22.90 -14.74 -15.16
CA CYS A 486 23.62 -15.74 -14.40
C CYS A 486 23.86 -15.22 -12.97
N CYS A 487 23.55 -16.08 -11.99
CA CYS A 487 23.86 -15.90 -10.59
C CYS A 487 24.40 -17.26 -10.08
N GLU A 488 25.72 -17.42 -10.13
CA GLU A 488 26.42 -18.64 -9.73
C GLU A 488 27.70 -18.28 -8.97
N GLY A 489 27.84 -18.79 -7.74
CA GLY A 489 28.95 -18.44 -6.86
C GLY A 489 28.96 -16.93 -6.57
N SER A 490 30.06 -16.26 -6.90
CA SER A 490 30.20 -14.80 -6.76
C SER A 490 29.96 -14.02 -8.06
N GLU A 491 29.49 -14.68 -9.13
CA GLU A 491 29.33 -14.08 -10.44
C GLU A 491 27.88 -13.62 -10.63
N LEU A 492 27.72 -12.30 -10.79
CA LEU A 492 26.45 -11.65 -11.09
C LEU A 492 26.54 -11.06 -12.50
N VAL A 493 25.74 -11.60 -13.43
CA VAL A 493 25.84 -11.28 -14.85
C VAL A 493 24.47 -11.10 -15.49
N LEU A 494 24.32 -10.04 -16.27
CA LEU A 494 23.18 -9.80 -17.16
C LEU A 494 23.61 -9.87 -18.62
N VAL A 495 22.80 -10.51 -19.45
CA VAL A 495 23.08 -10.74 -20.88
C VAL A 495 22.03 -10.01 -21.70
N TYR A 496 22.47 -9.01 -22.46
CA TYR A 496 21.64 -8.19 -23.33
C TYR A 496 21.95 -8.48 -24.81
N GLU A 497 21.05 -8.03 -25.68
CA GLU A 497 21.35 -7.92 -27.11
C GLU A 497 22.57 -7.00 -27.36
N TYR A 498 23.41 -7.39 -28.33
CA TYR A 498 24.57 -6.60 -28.71
C TYR A 498 24.22 -5.50 -29.72
N MET A 499 24.72 -4.29 -29.48
CA MET A 499 24.49 -3.11 -30.31
C MET A 499 25.76 -2.78 -31.13
N PRO A 500 25.79 -3.05 -32.44
CA PRO A 500 27.03 -2.97 -33.24
C PRO A 500 27.58 -1.57 -33.40
N ASN A 501 26.72 -0.54 -33.42
CA ASN A 501 27.15 0.86 -33.53
C ASN A 501 27.48 1.49 -32.16
N GLY A 502 27.41 0.72 -31.07
CA GLY A 502 27.80 1.15 -29.73
C GLY A 502 26.88 2.22 -29.14
N SER A 503 27.40 2.97 -28.17
CA SER A 503 26.70 4.05 -27.48
C SER A 503 26.75 5.36 -28.26
N LEU A 504 25.69 6.16 -28.15
CA LEU A 504 25.55 7.43 -28.85
C LEU A 504 26.65 8.44 -28.48
N ASP A 505 27.12 8.45 -27.22
CA ASP A 505 28.20 9.33 -26.77
C ASP A 505 29.50 9.13 -27.56
N LYS A 506 29.80 7.89 -27.96
CA LYS A 506 31.00 7.56 -28.73
C LYS A 506 30.99 8.23 -30.11
N ILE A 507 29.81 8.34 -30.71
CA ILE A 507 29.60 8.99 -32.00
C ILE A 507 29.57 10.52 -31.83
N LEU A 508 28.82 11.04 -30.86
CA LEU A 508 28.68 12.48 -30.64
C LEU A 508 29.99 13.17 -30.25
N HIS A 509 30.84 12.49 -29.47
CA HIS A 509 32.10 13.05 -28.97
C HIS A 509 33.32 12.53 -29.73
N ASN A 510 33.11 11.85 -30.87
CA ASN A 510 34.17 11.33 -31.75
C ASN A 510 35.24 10.50 -31.02
N LYS A 511 34.82 9.72 -30.02
CA LYS A 511 35.72 8.88 -29.22
C LYS A 511 36.11 7.60 -29.96
N THR A 512 35.40 7.25 -31.01
CA THR A 512 35.76 6.18 -31.95
C THR A 512 36.61 6.76 -33.07
N ARG A 513 37.72 6.10 -33.44
CA ARG A 513 38.54 6.42 -34.63
C ARG A 513 37.78 6.35 -35.97
N SER A 514 36.47 6.10 -35.94
CA SER A 514 35.58 6.02 -37.09
C SER A 514 34.86 7.36 -37.26
N ALA A 515 35.01 7.99 -38.42
CA ALA A 515 34.43 9.28 -38.79
C ALA A 515 32.91 9.22 -39.07
N ILE A 516 32.14 8.53 -38.23
CA ILE A 516 30.69 8.42 -38.41
C ILE A 516 30.05 9.72 -37.94
N VAL A 517 29.45 10.46 -38.89
CA VAL A 517 28.68 11.68 -38.59
C VAL A 517 27.21 11.39 -38.80
N LEU A 518 26.41 11.53 -37.75
CA LEU A 518 24.96 11.33 -37.83
C LEU A 518 24.30 12.43 -38.66
N THR A 519 23.55 12.02 -39.69
CA THR A 519 22.70 12.93 -40.46
C THR A 519 21.57 13.49 -39.60
N TRP A 520 20.97 14.60 -40.03
CA TRP A 520 19.84 15.19 -39.30
C TRP A 520 18.68 14.19 -39.12
N THR A 521 18.35 13.43 -40.17
CA THR A 521 17.31 12.40 -40.12
C THR A 521 17.61 11.32 -39.08
N GLN A 522 18.87 10.86 -38.98
CA GLN A 522 19.27 9.90 -37.95
C GLN A 522 19.15 10.48 -36.54
N ARG A 523 19.55 11.74 -36.35
CA ARG A 523 19.43 12.42 -35.04
C ARG A 523 17.98 12.52 -34.59
N GLN A 524 17.08 12.94 -35.49
CA GLN A 524 15.64 12.98 -35.20
C GLN A 524 15.09 11.60 -34.88
N LYS A 525 15.46 10.58 -35.66
CA LYS A 525 15.06 9.18 -35.45
C LYS A 525 15.49 8.65 -34.07
N ILE A 526 16.71 8.98 -33.65
CA ILE A 526 17.25 8.62 -32.33
C ILE A 526 16.45 9.30 -31.22
N ALA A 527 16.24 10.62 -31.31
CA ALA A 527 15.48 11.38 -30.32
C ALA A 527 14.03 10.86 -30.17
N ILE A 528 13.36 10.59 -31.28
CA ILE A 528 12.01 10.00 -31.31
C ILE A 528 12.02 8.60 -30.68
N GLY A 529 13.03 7.77 -30.97
CA GLY A 529 13.17 6.44 -30.38
C GLY A 529 13.30 6.50 -28.85
N VAL A 530 14.12 7.41 -28.33
CA VAL A 530 14.29 7.60 -26.88
C VAL A 530 13.00 8.14 -26.25
N ALA A 531 12.33 9.11 -26.88
CA ALA A 531 11.03 9.60 -26.41
C ALA A 531 9.99 8.48 -26.36
N SER A 532 9.91 7.64 -27.41
CA SER A 532 9.02 6.48 -27.47
C SER A 532 9.31 5.48 -26.34
N ALA A 533 10.58 5.23 -26.02
CA ALA A 533 10.96 4.39 -24.89
C ALA A 533 10.49 4.96 -23.55
N LEU A 534 10.65 6.27 -23.35
CA LEU A 534 10.23 6.95 -22.11
C LEU A 534 8.72 7.01 -21.97
N THR A 535 7.98 7.27 -23.05
CA THR A 535 6.51 7.20 -23.06
C THR A 535 6.04 5.82 -22.62
N TYR A 536 6.61 4.76 -23.20
CA TYR A 536 6.29 3.38 -22.81
C TYR A 536 6.56 3.15 -21.31
N LEU A 537 7.73 3.56 -20.80
CA LEU A 537 8.07 3.36 -19.40
C LEU A 537 7.14 4.13 -18.44
N HIS A 538 6.75 5.36 -18.78
CA HIS A 538 5.96 6.22 -17.90
C HIS A 538 4.45 5.96 -17.96
N GLN A 539 3.91 5.56 -19.12
CA GLN A 539 2.47 5.52 -19.36
C GLN A 539 1.95 4.11 -19.63
N ASP A 540 2.63 3.37 -20.51
CA ASP A 540 2.13 2.08 -21.02
C ASP A 540 2.58 0.90 -20.15
N CYS A 541 3.67 1.07 -19.41
CA CYS A 541 4.16 0.08 -18.45
C CYS A 541 3.31 0.13 -17.18
N GLU A 542 2.74 -1.01 -16.77
CA GLU A 542 1.94 -1.15 -15.54
C GLU A 542 2.65 -0.65 -14.28
N ARG A 543 3.99 -0.69 -14.28
CA ARG A 543 4.84 -0.27 -13.16
C ARG A 543 5.20 1.22 -13.16
N GLN A 544 4.88 1.96 -14.23
CA GLN A 544 5.20 3.40 -14.40
C GLN A 544 6.63 3.75 -13.97
N ILE A 545 7.62 3.20 -14.68
CA ILE A 545 9.03 3.26 -14.31
C ILE A 545 9.65 4.59 -14.74
N ILE A 546 10.30 5.30 -13.81
CA ILE A 546 11.10 6.50 -14.12
C ILE A 546 12.57 6.10 -14.27
N HIS A 547 13.15 6.14 -15.47
CA HIS A 547 14.52 5.63 -15.74
C HIS A 547 15.65 6.28 -14.91
N ARG A 548 15.53 7.57 -14.54
CA ARG A 548 16.49 8.37 -13.74
C ARG A 548 17.90 8.60 -14.30
N ASP A 549 18.38 7.77 -15.22
CA ASP A 549 19.73 7.87 -15.80
C ASP A 549 19.73 7.98 -17.34
N VAL A 550 18.91 8.88 -17.89
CA VAL A 550 18.86 9.13 -19.34
C VAL A 550 20.04 10.01 -19.76
N LYS A 551 21.03 9.41 -20.43
CA LYS A 551 22.23 10.10 -20.93
C LYS A 551 22.76 9.41 -22.20
N SER A 552 23.60 10.12 -22.97
CA SER A 552 24.10 9.64 -24.28
C SER A 552 24.89 8.33 -24.21
N CYS A 553 25.53 7.98 -23.09
CA CYS A 553 26.23 6.70 -22.96
C CYS A 553 25.29 5.51 -22.68
N ASN A 554 24.05 5.77 -22.28
CA ASN A 554 23.02 4.75 -22.01
C ASN A 554 22.07 4.55 -23.20
N ILE A 555 22.27 5.32 -24.28
CA ILE A 555 21.54 5.18 -25.54
C ILE A 555 22.45 4.39 -26.49
N MET A 556 22.06 3.14 -26.77
CA MET A 556 22.79 2.27 -27.69
C MET A 556 22.15 2.26 -29.08
N LEU A 557 22.96 1.98 -30.10
CA LEU A 557 22.56 2.05 -31.50
C LEU A 557 22.70 0.69 -32.17
N ASP A 558 21.60 0.22 -32.76
CA ASP A 558 21.62 -0.98 -33.59
C ASP A 558 22.27 -0.71 -34.97
N GLU A 559 22.35 -1.73 -35.82
CA GLU A 559 22.95 -1.66 -37.16
C GLU A 559 22.33 -0.57 -38.06
N ASN A 560 21.05 -0.25 -37.84
CA ASN A 560 20.27 0.73 -38.60
C ASN A 560 20.16 2.10 -37.90
N PHE A 561 21.01 2.35 -36.90
CA PHE A 561 21.01 3.55 -36.06
C PHE A 561 19.66 3.80 -35.37
N ASN A 562 18.90 2.75 -35.05
CA ASN A 562 17.78 2.87 -34.13
C ASN A 562 18.30 2.96 -32.70
N ALA A 563 17.75 3.88 -31.92
CA ALA A 563 18.09 4.04 -30.52
C ALA A 563 17.42 3.00 -29.63
N LYS A 564 18.18 2.42 -28.72
CA LYS A 564 17.71 1.60 -27.61
C LYS A 564 18.25 2.12 -26.29
N LEU A 565 17.35 2.51 -25.40
CA LEU A 565 17.68 2.96 -24.06
C LEU A 565 17.95 1.73 -23.17
N GLY A 566 19.04 1.78 -22.39
CA GLY A 566 19.40 0.74 -21.43
C GLY A 566 20.03 1.33 -20.18
N ASP A 567 20.58 0.45 -19.33
CA ASP A 567 21.18 0.76 -18.02
C ASP A 567 20.17 1.26 -16.97
N PHE A 568 19.50 0.30 -16.31
CA PHE A 568 18.48 0.55 -15.30
C PHE A 568 19.01 0.41 -13.86
N GLY A 569 20.33 0.54 -13.66
CA GLY A 569 20.98 0.31 -12.35
C GLY A 569 20.76 1.40 -11.29
N TYR A 570 20.10 2.52 -11.62
CA TYR A 570 19.89 3.69 -10.73
C TYR A 570 18.42 3.97 -10.40
N LEU A 571 17.56 2.96 -10.57
CA LEU A 571 16.13 3.06 -10.26
C LEU A 571 15.86 3.17 -8.76
#